data_AF-A0A1F9YVU2-F1
#
_entry.id   AF-A0A1F9YVU2-F1
#
_cell.length_a   1.000
_cell.length_b   1.000
_cell.length_c   1.000
_cell.angle_alpha   90.00
_cell.angle_beta   90.00
_cell.angle_gamma   90.00
#
_symmetry.space_group_name_H-M   'P 1'
#
loop_
_entity.id
_entity.type
_entity.pdbx_description
1 polymer ?
#
loop_
_entity_poly.entity_id
_entity_poly.type
_entity_poly.pdbx_seq_one_letter_code
_entity_poly.pdbx_strand_id
1 'polypeptide(L)'
;MGAVHLGKIHLRWCDNCSVPVLEQEYCSICSGGTGQVKITPPGDARPAFESDLVRMRKLIDNQFGEGTGKLAIPEEVIVLLNKAPDIDRMDEVIIGGVVIGASRFSIATGERFLIRPSGAAAIAPRVSKGWVVIDEVAAEAIRTKSASTLAVGVLDCDPGINVGDEILVLERDRTPVSLGVAKMSSREMMEHKRGTAVKTRWTVEKSVKKVEPRGASWNDVVNANADVISRRVTQAKEFVAKVVRENDLPVAVSYSGGKDSLATLLLVMEAGIKPKLIFVDTGLEFAETRKNVSDTAKRYGLELIVESAGDSFWRNLDHFGPPAKDYRWCCKTCKLGPATQLIAKNFPDGVLSFIGQRAYESQQRAEKGKVWRNPWTPNQLAASPIQKWTALHVWIYLFSKGAAYNPLYERGIERIGCFMCPATDMAELRISRELSDEYARWQKYLDEYASARGKSRPWIEKDLWRWKRLPSSVVDELTPGDREMLNASVPIPDAGPLEFKSTSGYNPCVEGLSMEGIFSRPLPMERVANLLNIIGEVTTSPDGNIAEVKSITVFREGPVMIKARDEQELKRKAARLREVVFRAVDCAACGICVSRCEANALSLDGQVRIDVSKCTHCGACLGACPAIRFKENDLDI
;
A
#
# COMPACT_ATOMS: atom_id res chain seq x y z
N MET A 1 12.28 -5.85 -10.65
CA MET A 1 10.90 -5.37 -10.89
C MET A 1 10.95 -4.50 -12.13
N GLY A 2 10.24 -4.86 -13.21
CA GLY A 2 10.16 -4.01 -14.39
C GLY A 2 9.53 -2.67 -14.03
N ALA A 3 9.97 -1.58 -14.67
CA ALA A 3 9.37 -0.28 -14.48
C ALA A 3 7.90 -0.33 -14.93
N VAL A 4 6.97 -0.37 -13.97
CA VAL A 4 5.53 -0.41 -14.24
C VAL A 4 5.11 0.96 -14.75
N HIS A 5 5.25 1.18 -16.05
CA HIS A 5 4.72 2.37 -16.71
C HIS A 5 3.19 2.22 -16.78
N LEU A 6 2.48 2.93 -15.91
CA LEU A 6 1.01 2.97 -15.90
C LEU A 6 0.43 3.97 -16.91
N GLY A 7 1.29 4.77 -17.55
CA GLY A 7 0.94 5.79 -18.52
C GLY A 7 2.15 6.65 -18.89
N LYS A 8 1.90 7.74 -19.64
CA LYS A 8 2.94 8.72 -19.97
C LYS A 8 3.34 9.51 -18.73
N ILE A 9 4.63 9.76 -18.56
CA ILE A 9 5.13 10.72 -17.55
C ILE A 9 4.94 12.14 -18.12
N HIS A 10 4.00 12.87 -17.55
CA HIS A 10 3.59 14.18 -18.06
C HIS A 10 4.42 15.35 -17.49
N LEU A 11 5.22 15.11 -16.45
CA LEU A 11 5.90 16.15 -15.69
C LEU A 11 7.07 16.77 -16.47
N ARG A 12 6.98 18.08 -16.67
CA ARG A 12 8.02 18.95 -17.18
C ARG A 12 8.25 20.10 -16.19
N TRP A 13 9.31 20.87 -16.40
CA TRP A 13 9.66 21.99 -15.52
C TRP A 13 10.04 23.22 -16.34
N CYS A 14 9.52 24.38 -15.94
CA CYS A 14 9.97 25.67 -16.46
C CYS A 14 11.03 26.25 -15.52
N ASP A 15 12.28 26.36 -15.99
CA ASP A 15 13.35 26.92 -15.16
C ASP A 15 13.20 28.43 -14.94
N ASN A 16 12.67 29.16 -15.92
CA ASN A 16 12.45 30.60 -15.83
C ASN A 16 11.44 30.94 -14.71
N CYS A 17 10.27 30.31 -14.74
CA CYS A 17 9.21 30.52 -13.74
C CYS A 17 9.37 29.65 -12.48
N SER A 18 10.28 28.67 -12.48
CA SER A 18 10.47 27.71 -11.38
C SER A 18 9.21 26.94 -10.98
N VAL A 19 8.39 26.57 -11.97
CA VAL A 19 7.14 25.84 -11.76
C VAL A 19 7.11 24.54 -12.56
N PRO A 20 6.43 23.50 -12.05
CA PRO A 20 6.12 22.33 -12.86
C PRO A 20 5.11 22.67 -13.95
N VAL A 21 5.30 22.10 -15.13
CA VAL A 21 4.42 22.22 -16.28
C VAL A 21 4.06 20.82 -16.75
N LEU A 22 2.78 20.57 -16.98
CA LEU A 22 2.27 19.29 -17.47
C LEU A 22 2.10 19.36 -18.97
N GLU A 23 2.59 18.35 -19.71
CA GLU A 23 2.33 18.13 -21.15
C GLU A 23 2.85 19.17 -22.16
N GLN A 24 3.10 20.42 -21.74
CA GLN A 24 3.45 21.51 -22.65
C GLN A 24 4.95 21.64 -22.82
N GLU A 25 5.42 21.86 -24.05
CA GLU A 25 6.84 22.13 -24.31
C GLU A 25 7.25 23.55 -23.93
N TYR A 26 6.30 24.48 -23.88
CA TYR A 26 6.52 25.88 -23.52
C TYR A 26 5.65 26.26 -22.31
N CYS A 27 6.15 27.15 -21.46
CA CYS A 27 5.43 27.63 -20.28
C CYS A 27 4.42 28.72 -20.65
N SER A 28 3.15 28.59 -20.24
CA SER A 28 2.11 29.60 -20.53
C SER A 28 2.36 30.98 -19.87
N ILE A 29 3.28 31.09 -18.90
CA ILE A 29 3.61 32.37 -18.23
C ILE A 29 4.69 33.13 -19.00
N CYS A 30 5.84 32.50 -19.23
CA CYS A 30 7.02 33.19 -19.79
C CYS A 30 7.31 32.84 -21.26
N SER A 31 6.53 31.94 -21.86
CA SER A 31 6.76 31.38 -23.21
C SER A 31 8.10 30.65 -23.40
N GLY A 32 8.88 30.50 -22.33
CA GLY A 32 10.15 29.77 -22.34
C GLY A 32 9.94 28.26 -22.45
N GLY A 33 10.94 27.58 -23.02
CA GLY A 33 10.95 26.11 -23.12
C GLY A 33 10.94 25.44 -21.74
N THR A 34 10.37 24.25 -21.68
CA THR A 34 10.28 23.40 -20.48
C THR A 34 11.08 22.11 -20.68
N GLY A 35 11.75 21.64 -19.62
CA GLY A 35 12.50 20.39 -19.63
C GLY A 35 11.69 19.22 -19.08
N GLN A 36 11.80 18.03 -19.69
CA GLN A 36 11.20 16.81 -19.13
C GLN A 36 11.89 16.45 -17.81
N VAL A 37 11.13 16.23 -16.74
CA VAL A 37 11.70 15.81 -15.45
C VAL A 37 11.90 14.29 -15.47
N LYS A 38 13.12 13.84 -15.19
CA LYS A 38 13.46 12.41 -15.08
C LYS A 38 13.06 11.90 -13.70
N ILE A 39 11.94 11.20 -13.62
CA ILE A 39 11.38 10.63 -12.39
C ILE A 39 11.09 9.15 -12.55
N THR A 40 11.03 8.43 -11.44
CA THR A 40 10.74 6.99 -11.43
C THR A 40 9.25 6.75 -11.79
N PRO A 41 8.92 5.80 -12.69
CA PRO A 41 7.53 5.42 -12.96
C PRO A 41 6.79 4.96 -11.69
N PRO A 42 5.48 5.24 -11.56
CA PRO A 42 4.55 5.61 -12.64
C PRO A 42 4.51 7.10 -13.00
N GLY A 43 5.26 7.96 -12.30
CA GLY A 43 5.27 9.40 -12.54
C GLY A 43 3.99 10.10 -12.05
N ASP A 44 3.40 9.60 -10.95
CA ASP A 44 2.17 10.11 -10.35
C ASP A 44 2.44 11.19 -9.31
N ALA A 45 3.26 12.18 -9.68
CA ALA A 45 3.72 13.22 -8.75
C ALA A 45 2.56 14.04 -8.15
N ARG A 46 2.75 14.52 -6.93
CA ARG A 46 1.82 15.38 -6.19
C ARG A 46 2.53 16.55 -5.50
N PRO A 47 1.82 17.61 -5.09
CA PRO A 47 2.33 18.60 -4.14
C PRO A 47 2.89 17.96 -2.87
N ALA A 48 4.01 18.47 -2.37
CA ALA A 48 4.38 18.31 -0.97
C ALA A 48 3.57 19.31 -0.13
N PHE A 49 2.95 18.84 0.95
CA PHE A 49 2.28 19.71 1.91
C PHE A 49 3.20 20.05 3.09
N GLU A 50 2.79 20.98 3.95
CA GLU A 50 3.62 21.48 5.05
C GLU A 50 4.14 20.35 5.95
N SER A 51 3.28 19.38 6.30
CA SER A 51 3.71 18.22 7.09
C SER A 51 4.81 17.38 6.40
N ASP A 52 4.77 17.26 5.07
CA ASP A 52 5.82 16.57 4.31
C ASP A 52 7.13 17.36 4.39
N LEU A 53 7.08 18.69 4.19
CA LEU A 53 8.26 19.55 4.21
C LEU A 53 8.95 19.55 5.57
N VAL A 54 8.17 19.75 6.65
CA VAL A 54 8.69 19.72 8.03
C VAL A 54 9.35 18.39 8.33
N ARG A 55 8.68 17.27 8.01
CA ARG A 55 9.19 15.92 8.24
C ARG A 55 10.48 15.65 7.47
N MET A 56 10.54 15.95 6.17
CA MET A 56 11.72 15.70 5.35
C MET A 56 12.91 16.59 5.74
N ARG A 57 12.68 17.88 6.04
CA ARG A 57 13.75 18.78 6.52
C ARG A 57 14.36 18.26 7.82
N LYS A 58 13.51 17.90 8.80
CA LYS A 58 13.96 17.30 10.07
C LYS A 58 14.73 15.99 9.86
N LEU A 59 14.29 15.17 8.91
CA LEU A 59 14.96 13.91 8.59
C LEU A 59 16.37 14.15 8.04
N ILE A 60 16.52 15.11 7.13
CA ILE A 60 17.81 15.52 6.57
C ILE A 60 18.70 16.11 7.68
N ASP A 61 18.16 16.99 8.53
CA ASP A 61 18.88 17.58 9.67
C ASP A 61 19.41 16.51 10.63
N ASN A 62 18.61 15.49 10.92
CA ASN A 62 19.02 14.39 11.78
C ASN A 62 20.19 13.59 11.19
N GLN A 63 20.22 13.38 9.88
CA GLN A 63 21.24 12.60 9.19
C GLN A 63 22.53 13.37 8.91
N PHE A 64 22.40 14.64 8.51
CA PHE A 64 23.52 15.43 7.98
C PHE A 64 23.89 16.65 8.83
N GLY A 65 23.13 16.90 9.89
CA GLY A 65 23.35 17.98 10.85
C GLY A 65 22.36 19.14 10.68
N GLU A 66 22.19 19.92 11.75
CA GLU A 66 21.19 20.99 11.82
C GLU A 66 21.37 22.04 10.71
N GLY A 67 20.25 22.43 10.08
CA GLY A 67 20.19 23.42 9.02
C GLY A 67 20.41 22.85 7.62
N THR A 68 20.84 21.60 7.48
CA THR A 68 20.98 20.95 6.17
C THR A 68 19.64 20.68 5.49
N GLY A 69 18.58 20.43 6.26
CA GLY A 69 17.22 20.25 5.75
C GLY A 69 16.70 21.47 5.00
N LYS A 70 16.87 22.67 5.57
CA LYS A 70 16.50 23.93 4.90
C LYS A 70 17.39 24.24 3.69
N LEU A 71 18.64 23.77 3.66
CA LEU A 71 19.49 23.93 2.48
C LEU A 71 19.06 22.99 1.34
N ALA A 72 18.76 21.72 1.66
CA ALA A 72 18.31 20.74 0.68
C ALA A 72 16.90 21.06 0.14
N ILE A 73 16.02 21.52 1.02
CA ILE A 73 14.64 21.89 0.71
C ILE A 73 14.40 23.33 1.22
N PRO A 74 14.79 24.35 0.43
CA PRO A 74 14.61 25.75 0.79
C PRO A 74 13.15 26.13 1.05
N GLU A 75 12.96 27.31 1.63
CA GLU A 75 11.64 27.98 1.64
C GLU A 75 11.39 28.60 0.26
N GLU A 76 10.14 29.01 -0.01
CA GLU A 76 9.77 29.70 -1.26
C GLU A 76 10.10 28.94 -2.57
N VAL A 77 9.97 27.61 -2.53
CA VAL A 77 10.12 26.72 -3.69
C VAL A 77 8.93 25.79 -3.83
N ILE A 78 8.59 25.45 -5.09
CA ILE A 78 7.63 24.39 -5.37
C ILE A 78 8.30 23.04 -5.20
N VAL A 79 7.74 22.21 -4.32
CA VAL A 79 8.21 20.85 -4.06
C VAL A 79 7.15 19.86 -4.49
N LEU A 80 7.56 18.89 -5.31
CA LEU A 80 6.73 17.75 -5.67
C LEU A 80 7.27 16.46 -5.06
N LEU A 81 6.35 15.57 -4.69
CA LEU A 81 6.65 14.20 -4.29
C LEU A 81 6.19 13.25 -5.38
N ASN A 82 7.09 12.38 -5.85
CA ASN A 82 6.77 11.32 -6.78
C ASN A 82 6.95 9.94 -6.13
N LYS A 83 5.86 9.18 -6.08
CA LYS A 83 5.89 7.82 -5.53
C LYS A 83 6.76 6.92 -6.39
N ALA A 84 7.78 6.32 -5.77
CA ALA A 84 8.64 5.31 -6.38
C ALA A 84 8.29 3.91 -5.84
N PRO A 85 8.47 2.84 -6.64
CA PRO A 85 8.24 1.48 -6.17
C PRO A 85 9.27 1.07 -5.10
N ASP A 86 8.77 0.71 -3.91
CA ASP A 86 9.54 0.09 -2.82
C ASP A 86 8.60 -0.85 -2.01
N ILE A 87 9.11 -1.52 -0.98
CA ILE A 87 8.34 -2.42 -0.10
C ILE A 87 7.30 -1.64 0.71
N ASP A 88 7.64 -0.40 1.09
CA ASP A 88 6.76 0.55 1.77
C ASP A 88 6.87 1.94 1.11
N ARG A 89 6.56 3.03 1.83
CA ARG A 89 6.58 4.39 1.27
C ARG A 89 7.98 4.78 0.79
N MET A 90 8.08 5.18 -0.48
CA MET A 90 9.23 5.84 -1.04
C MET A 90 8.80 6.99 -1.95
N ASP A 91 9.19 8.21 -1.59
CA ASP A 91 8.83 9.43 -2.33
C ASP A 91 10.09 10.15 -2.82
N GLU A 92 10.26 10.25 -4.14
CA GLU A 92 11.25 11.15 -4.74
C GLU A 92 10.84 12.61 -4.52
N VAL A 93 11.78 13.43 -4.07
CA VAL A 93 11.59 14.86 -3.84
C VAL A 93 12.12 15.64 -5.03
N ILE A 94 11.25 16.39 -5.69
CA ILE A 94 11.56 17.12 -6.92
C ILE A 94 11.48 18.62 -6.65
N ILE A 95 12.56 19.33 -6.98
CA ILE A 95 12.65 20.79 -6.89
C ILE A 95 13.48 21.28 -8.08
N GLY A 96 13.08 22.37 -8.72
CA GLY A 96 13.84 22.94 -9.85
C GLY A 96 13.99 21.98 -11.05
N GLY A 97 13.04 21.07 -11.24
CA GLY A 97 13.06 20.09 -12.33
C GLY A 97 14.05 18.94 -12.16
N VAL A 98 14.62 18.75 -10.96
CA VAL A 98 15.54 17.65 -10.64
C VAL A 98 15.11 16.94 -9.35
N VAL A 99 15.45 15.66 -9.23
CA VAL A 99 15.23 14.90 -7.99
C VAL A 99 16.40 15.15 -7.02
N ILE A 100 16.13 15.87 -5.93
CA ILE A 100 17.15 16.24 -4.93
C ILE A 100 17.43 15.12 -3.92
N GLY A 101 16.50 14.18 -3.79
CA GLY A 101 16.61 13.00 -2.92
C GLY A 101 15.33 12.19 -2.93
N ALA A 102 15.24 11.20 -2.04
CA ALA A 102 14.02 10.45 -1.81
C ALA A 102 13.85 10.13 -0.32
N SER A 103 12.64 10.31 0.22
CA SER A 103 12.27 9.80 1.54
C SER A 103 11.92 8.32 1.38
N ARG A 104 12.64 7.42 2.05
CA ARG A 104 12.44 5.97 2.00
C ARG A 104 12.16 5.44 3.40
N PHE A 105 11.07 4.70 3.54
CA PHE A 105 10.75 3.98 4.76
C PHE A 105 11.25 2.54 4.69
N SER A 106 12.01 2.10 5.70
CA SER A 106 12.38 0.70 5.91
C SER A 106 11.74 0.15 7.17
N ILE A 107 11.32 -1.11 7.12
CA ILE A 107 10.65 -1.80 8.23
C ILE A 107 11.59 -1.93 9.44
N ALA A 108 12.85 -2.30 9.21
CA ALA A 108 13.82 -2.46 10.29
C ALA A 108 14.25 -1.12 10.89
N THR A 109 14.62 -0.16 10.04
CA THR A 109 15.38 1.03 10.46
C THR A 109 14.58 2.33 10.46
N GLY A 110 13.31 2.27 10.07
CA GLY A 110 12.45 3.44 9.98
C GLY A 110 12.71 4.29 8.73
N GLU A 111 12.31 5.55 8.79
CA GLU A 111 12.42 6.46 7.66
C GLU A 111 13.82 7.07 7.54
N ARG A 112 14.31 7.20 6.31
CA ARG A 112 15.60 7.80 5.96
C ARG A 112 15.49 8.62 4.68
N PHE A 113 16.25 9.70 4.59
CA PHE A 113 16.39 10.50 3.38
C PHE A 113 17.61 10.04 2.58
N LEU A 114 17.34 9.53 1.38
CA LEU A 114 18.34 9.18 0.39
C LEU A 114 18.64 10.41 -0.46
N ILE A 115 19.61 11.21 -0.03
CA ILE A 115 20.00 12.41 -0.77
C ILE A 115 20.60 12.04 -2.14
N ARG A 116 20.36 12.88 -3.16
CA ARG A 116 20.89 12.73 -4.53
C ARG A 116 21.87 13.86 -4.86
N PRO A 117 22.63 13.78 -5.98
CA PRO A 117 23.69 14.75 -6.28
C PRO A 117 23.30 16.24 -6.15
N SER A 118 22.13 16.65 -6.64
CA SER A 118 21.66 18.04 -6.50
C SER A 118 21.41 18.45 -5.04
N GLY A 119 20.83 17.57 -4.22
CA GLY A 119 20.63 17.83 -2.79
C GLY A 119 21.96 17.84 -2.03
N ALA A 120 22.87 16.93 -2.37
CA ALA A 120 24.21 16.87 -1.77
C ALA A 120 25.01 18.15 -2.01
N ALA A 121 24.96 18.68 -3.23
CA ALA A 121 25.57 19.96 -3.55
C ALA A 121 24.99 21.14 -2.76
N ALA A 122 23.71 21.07 -2.37
CA ALA A 122 23.09 22.09 -1.54
C ALA A 122 23.55 22.02 -0.07
N ILE A 123 23.72 20.82 0.49
CA ILE A 123 24.06 20.65 1.92
C ILE A 123 25.56 20.64 2.20
N ALA A 124 26.40 20.32 1.22
CA ALA A 124 27.85 20.14 1.38
C ALA A 124 28.55 21.29 2.15
N PRO A 125 28.20 22.57 1.98
CA PRO A 125 28.85 23.66 2.72
C PRO A 125 28.65 23.60 4.24
N ARG A 126 27.54 23.03 4.72
CA ARG A 126 27.14 23.03 6.14
C ARG A 126 26.95 21.65 6.76
N VAL A 127 27.26 20.59 6.03
CA VAL A 127 27.20 19.24 6.59
C VAL A 127 28.09 19.14 7.83
N SER A 128 27.54 18.59 8.90
CA SER A 128 28.23 18.38 10.18
C SER A 128 28.13 16.95 10.70
N LYS A 129 27.21 16.14 10.15
CA LYS A 129 27.08 14.70 10.40
C LYS A 129 27.11 13.91 9.09
N GLY A 130 27.45 12.63 9.15
CA GLY A 130 27.37 11.72 8.00
C GLY A 130 28.27 12.14 6.83
N TRP A 131 29.50 12.57 7.12
CA TRP A 131 30.45 13.03 6.10
C TRP A 131 31.81 12.32 6.21
N VAL A 132 32.49 12.18 5.07
CA VAL A 132 33.84 11.63 4.96
C VAL A 132 34.65 12.52 4.02
N VAL A 133 35.84 12.95 4.43
CA VAL A 133 36.80 13.70 3.59
C VAL A 133 37.85 12.74 3.04
N ILE A 134 38.13 12.84 1.75
CA ILE A 134 39.06 11.96 1.04
C ILE A 134 40.20 12.72 0.35
N ASP A 135 41.25 11.99 -0.02
CA ASP A 135 42.33 12.53 -0.84
C ASP A 135 41.94 12.69 -2.33
N GLU A 136 42.77 13.42 -3.07
CA GLU A 136 42.53 13.75 -4.48
C GLU A 136 42.55 12.51 -5.38
N VAL A 137 43.37 11.50 -5.06
CA VAL A 137 43.49 10.26 -5.85
C VAL A 137 42.20 9.44 -5.75
N ALA A 138 41.66 9.34 -4.54
CA ALA A 138 40.37 8.71 -4.30
C ALA A 138 39.25 9.49 -4.99
N ALA A 139 39.27 10.83 -4.92
CA ALA A 139 38.26 11.67 -5.57
C ALA A 139 38.26 11.49 -7.09
N GLU A 140 39.43 11.47 -7.73
CA GLU A 140 39.57 11.24 -9.17
C GLU A 140 39.09 9.82 -9.56
N ALA A 141 39.46 8.80 -8.79
CA ALA A 141 39.02 7.42 -9.04
C ALA A 141 37.49 7.28 -8.96
N ILE A 142 36.84 7.96 -8.02
CA ILE A 142 35.38 7.96 -7.89
C ILE A 142 34.74 8.69 -9.07
N ARG A 143 35.24 9.87 -9.46
CA ARG A 143 34.68 10.66 -10.56
C ARG A 143 34.83 9.96 -11.91
N THR A 144 35.93 9.24 -12.14
CA THR A 144 36.22 8.59 -13.43
C THR A 144 35.69 7.16 -13.54
N LYS A 145 35.72 6.39 -12.44
CA LYS A 145 35.39 4.95 -12.45
C LYS A 145 34.16 4.61 -11.61
N SER A 146 33.50 5.59 -10.98
CA SER A 146 32.42 5.36 -10.02
C SER A 146 32.82 4.37 -8.90
N ALA A 147 34.09 4.42 -8.49
CA ALA A 147 34.65 3.54 -7.48
C ALA A 147 33.99 3.76 -6.10
N SER A 148 34.10 2.77 -5.22
CA SER A 148 33.78 2.93 -3.80
C SER A 148 34.93 3.62 -3.07
N THR A 149 34.64 4.36 -2.00
CA THR A 149 35.67 4.97 -1.15
C THR A 149 36.34 3.87 -0.33
N LEU A 150 37.64 3.69 -0.56
CA LEU A 150 38.47 2.79 0.24
C LEU A 150 39.01 3.52 1.47
N ALA A 151 39.16 2.80 2.58
CA ALA A 151 39.64 3.39 3.84
C ALA A 151 41.03 4.04 3.73
N VAL A 152 41.89 3.54 2.84
CA VAL A 152 43.22 4.13 2.57
C VAL A 152 43.15 5.58 2.07
N GLY A 153 42.06 5.95 1.38
CA GLY A 153 41.86 7.29 0.84
C GLY A 153 41.07 8.21 1.76
N VAL A 154 40.67 7.75 2.95
CA VAL A 154 39.96 8.56 3.96
C VAL A 154 40.97 9.39 4.74
N LEU A 155 40.76 10.70 4.76
CA LEU A 155 41.60 11.65 5.49
C LEU A 155 41.00 12.02 6.84
N ASP A 156 39.68 12.17 6.88
CA ASP A 156 38.91 12.56 8.07
C ASP A 156 37.45 12.13 7.90
N CYS A 157 36.71 11.98 8.99
CA CYS A 157 35.29 11.64 8.94
C CYS A 157 34.52 12.07 10.19
N ASP A 158 33.19 12.12 10.09
CA ASP A 158 32.33 12.31 11.25
C ASP A 158 32.54 11.18 12.29
N PRO A 159 32.90 11.50 13.55
CA PRO A 159 33.13 10.49 14.58
C PRO A 159 31.87 9.67 14.91
N GLY A 160 30.67 10.15 14.58
CA GLY A 160 29.39 9.47 14.82
C GLY A 160 29.00 8.39 13.81
N ILE A 161 29.81 8.13 12.77
CA ILE A 161 29.44 7.21 11.69
C ILE A 161 29.38 5.75 12.17
N ASN A 162 28.25 5.11 11.88
CA ASN A 162 28.03 3.68 12.02
C ASN A 162 27.82 3.00 10.65
N VAL A 163 28.04 1.69 10.60
CA VAL A 163 27.77 0.89 9.40
C VAL A 163 26.30 1.02 9.01
N GLY A 164 26.04 1.36 7.75
CA GLY A 164 24.69 1.55 7.23
C GLY A 164 24.20 3.00 7.23
N ASP A 165 24.98 3.95 7.72
CA ASP A 165 24.66 5.38 7.65
C ASP A 165 24.81 5.92 6.22
N GLU A 166 24.02 6.93 5.88
CA GLU A 166 24.11 7.66 4.62
C GLU A 166 25.25 8.68 4.70
N ILE A 167 26.19 8.60 3.77
CA ILE A 167 27.44 9.36 3.81
C ILE A 167 27.56 10.27 2.59
N LEU A 168 27.90 11.53 2.87
CA LEU A 168 28.40 12.50 1.90
C LEU A 168 29.93 12.50 1.89
N VAL A 169 30.51 12.10 0.76
CA VAL A 169 31.96 12.10 0.55
C VAL A 169 32.39 13.43 -0.06
N LEU A 170 33.41 14.04 0.53
CA LEU A 170 33.88 15.39 0.24
C LEU A 170 35.39 15.42 -0.06
N GLU A 171 35.80 16.40 -0.85
CA GLU A 171 37.19 16.86 -0.89
C GLU A 171 37.50 17.77 0.32
N ARG A 172 38.79 18.12 0.52
CA ARG A 172 39.23 18.99 1.64
C ARG A 172 38.55 20.35 1.66
N ASP A 173 38.19 20.88 0.50
CA ASP A 173 37.49 22.15 0.30
C ASP A 173 35.95 22.04 0.49
N ARG A 174 35.47 20.88 0.94
CA ARG A 174 34.04 20.52 1.05
C ARG A 174 33.30 20.43 -0.28
N THR A 175 34.01 20.31 -1.40
CA THR A 175 33.38 19.97 -2.68
C THR A 175 32.84 18.53 -2.61
N PRO A 176 31.55 18.29 -2.93
CA PRO A 176 30.99 16.95 -2.91
C PRO A 176 31.55 16.09 -4.06
N VAL A 177 31.86 14.84 -3.74
CA VAL A 177 32.42 13.86 -4.68
C VAL A 177 31.42 12.74 -4.94
N SER A 178 30.88 12.15 -3.89
CA SER A 178 29.95 11.03 -4.00
C SER A 178 29.04 10.90 -2.79
N LEU A 179 28.02 10.08 -2.96
CA LEU A 179 27.05 9.68 -1.96
C LEU A 179 27.05 8.17 -1.85
N GLY A 180 26.97 7.65 -0.63
CA GLY A 180 27.01 6.22 -0.43
C GLY A 180 26.58 5.79 0.96
N VAL A 181 26.78 4.50 1.24
CA VAL A 181 26.48 3.90 2.53
C VAL A 181 27.77 3.51 3.23
N ALA A 182 27.90 3.87 4.50
CA ALA A 182 29.01 3.45 5.35
C ALA A 182 29.08 1.91 5.42
N LYS A 183 30.27 1.38 5.14
CA LYS A 183 30.62 -0.05 5.30
C LYS A 183 31.56 -0.27 6.48
N MET A 184 32.04 0.81 7.08
CA MET A 184 32.87 0.86 8.27
C MET A 184 32.31 1.93 9.21
N SER A 185 32.54 1.77 10.50
CA SER A 185 32.39 2.84 11.49
C SER A 185 33.48 3.89 11.34
N SER A 186 33.28 5.08 11.93
CA SER A 186 34.30 6.15 11.97
C SER A 186 35.65 5.63 12.49
N ARG A 187 35.62 4.87 13.58
CA ARG A 187 36.79 4.24 14.19
C ARG A 187 37.52 3.31 13.21
N GLU A 188 36.79 2.43 12.54
CA GLU A 188 37.38 1.51 11.57
C GLU A 188 37.99 2.24 10.37
N MET A 189 37.34 3.30 9.86
CA MET A 189 37.89 4.11 8.76
C MET A 189 39.23 4.74 9.13
N MET A 190 39.37 5.22 10.36
CA MET A 190 40.59 5.91 10.83
C MET A 190 41.70 4.94 11.27
N GLU A 191 41.35 3.80 11.87
CA GLU A 191 42.30 2.81 12.38
C GLU A 191 42.75 1.79 11.29
N HIS A 192 41.85 1.41 10.39
CA HIS A 192 42.09 0.36 9.39
C HIS A 192 42.17 0.93 7.97
N LYS A 193 43.38 1.06 7.43
CA LYS A 193 43.62 1.57 6.07
C LYS A 193 43.37 0.56 4.94
N ARG A 194 42.44 -0.40 5.13
CA ARG A 194 42.12 -1.43 4.12
C ARG A 194 40.63 -1.71 4.07
N GLY A 195 40.13 -2.01 2.87
CA GLY A 195 38.72 -2.33 2.62
C GLY A 195 37.88 -1.11 2.21
N THR A 196 36.60 -1.36 1.94
CA THR A 196 35.64 -0.34 1.52
C THR A 196 35.09 0.39 2.73
N ALA A 197 35.37 1.70 2.85
CA ALA A 197 34.82 2.57 3.88
C ALA A 197 33.40 3.02 3.54
N VAL A 198 33.18 3.48 2.30
CA VAL A 198 31.87 3.92 1.82
C VAL A 198 31.58 3.25 0.48
N LYS A 199 30.46 2.53 0.40
CA LYS A 199 29.98 1.97 -0.87
C LYS A 199 29.26 3.08 -1.64
N THR A 200 29.90 3.57 -2.70
CA THR A 200 29.34 4.62 -3.57
C THR A 200 28.05 4.15 -4.23
N ARG A 201 27.02 5.01 -4.17
CA ARG A 201 25.74 4.85 -4.84
C ARG A 201 25.57 5.87 -5.97
N TRP A 202 26.02 7.10 -5.76
CA TRP A 202 26.00 8.16 -6.77
C TRP A 202 27.29 8.97 -6.74
N THR A 203 27.78 9.35 -7.92
CA THR A 203 28.85 10.33 -8.09
C THR A 203 28.23 11.72 -8.25
N VAL A 204 28.84 12.74 -7.67
CA VAL A 204 28.40 14.14 -7.75
C VAL A 204 29.32 14.89 -8.69
N GLU A 205 28.82 15.27 -9.86
CA GLU A 205 29.58 16.08 -10.82
C GLU A 205 29.75 17.53 -10.34
N LYS A 206 30.86 18.19 -10.71
CA LYS A 206 31.10 19.60 -10.35
C LYS A 206 30.06 20.55 -10.97
N SER A 207 29.50 20.18 -12.13
CA SER A 207 28.47 20.91 -12.87
C SER A 207 27.03 20.58 -12.44
N VAL A 208 26.85 19.85 -11.33
CA VAL A 208 25.51 19.44 -10.89
C VAL A 208 24.60 20.66 -10.67
N LYS A 209 23.36 20.56 -11.17
CA LYS A 209 22.37 21.63 -11.03
C LYS A 209 22.08 21.86 -9.54
N LYS A 210 22.33 23.09 -9.09
CA LYS A 210 21.93 23.60 -7.78
C LYS A 210 20.51 24.15 -7.85
N VAL A 211 19.74 23.92 -6.80
CA VAL A 211 18.39 24.48 -6.66
C VAL A 211 18.51 25.89 -6.13
N GLU A 212 17.90 26.84 -6.83
CA GLU A 212 17.85 28.25 -6.42
C GLU A 212 16.39 28.63 -6.11
N PRO A 213 16.10 29.21 -4.93
CA PRO A 213 14.78 29.75 -4.62
C PRO A 213 14.46 30.92 -5.55
N ARG A 214 13.24 30.93 -6.12
CA ARG A 214 12.75 32.01 -7.00
C ARG A 214 11.36 32.52 -6.63
N GLY A 215 10.82 32.14 -5.46
CA GLY A 215 9.55 32.69 -4.97
C GLY A 215 8.30 32.20 -5.71
N ALA A 216 8.36 31.07 -6.42
CA ALA A 216 7.22 30.55 -7.17
C ALA A 216 6.09 30.06 -6.25
N SER A 217 4.86 30.41 -6.58
CA SER A 217 3.65 30.06 -5.82
C SER A 217 2.80 29.00 -6.52
N TRP A 218 1.88 28.36 -5.79
CA TRP A 218 0.91 27.45 -6.39
C TRP A 218 -0.06 28.14 -7.37
N ASN A 219 -0.26 29.45 -7.24
CA ASN A 219 -0.99 30.24 -8.24
C ASN A 219 -0.21 30.31 -9.57
N ASP A 220 1.12 30.47 -9.51
CA ASP A 220 1.96 30.41 -10.70
C ASP A 220 1.91 29.02 -11.34
N VAL A 221 1.88 27.96 -10.53
CA VAL A 221 1.69 26.59 -11.05
C VAL A 221 0.34 26.46 -11.76
N VAL A 222 -0.75 26.98 -11.18
CA VAL A 222 -2.08 26.98 -11.82
C VAL A 222 -2.04 27.75 -13.14
N ASN A 223 -1.48 28.95 -13.16
CA ASN A 223 -1.39 29.80 -14.35
C ASN A 223 -0.54 29.14 -15.46
N ALA A 224 0.61 28.56 -15.12
CA ALA A 224 1.47 27.86 -16.07
C ALA A 224 0.84 26.60 -16.69
N ASN A 225 -0.23 26.08 -16.08
CA ASN A 225 -0.92 24.87 -16.53
C ASN A 225 -2.36 25.13 -16.98
N ALA A 226 -2.81 26.38 -17.06
CA ALA A 226 -4.20 26.75 -17.33
C ALA A 226 -4.73 26.12 -18.62
N ASP A 227 -3.94 26.14 -19.70
CA ASP A 227 -4.34 25.60 -21.01
C ASP A 227 -4.55 24.08 -20.98
N VAL A 228 -3.62 23.35 -20.34
CA VAL A 228 -3.71 21.88 -20.23
C VAL A 228 -4.84 21.44 -19.34
N ILE A 229 -5.04 22.13 -18.21
CA ILE A 229 -6.15 21.86 -17.32
C ILE A 229 -7.47 22.17 -18.01
N SER A 230 -7.59 23.31 -18.69
CA SER A 230 -8.78 23.68 -19.48
C SER A 230 -9.11 22.60 -20.52
N ARG A 231 -8.13 22.15 -21.31
CA ARG A 231 -8.31 21.07 -22.29
C ARG A 231 -8.79 19.77 -21.63
N ARG A 232 -8.18 19.34 -20.53
CA ARG A 232 -8.55 18.10 -19.83
C ARG A 232 -9.93 18.20 -19.18
N VAL A 233 -10.30 19.36 -18.65
CA VAL A 233 -11.64 19.64 -18.11
C VAL A 233 -12.68 19.54 -19.22
N THR A 234 -12.45 20.16 -20.38
CA THR A 234 -13.34 20.05 -21.55
C THR A 234 -13.56 18.60 -21.96
N GLN A 235 -12.48 17.82 -22.13
CA GLN A 235 -12.56 16.40 -22.46
C GLN A 235 -13.32 15.57 -21.41
N ALA A 236 -13.13 15.88 -20.12
CA ALA A 236 -13.82 15.21 -19.04
C ALA A 236 -15.33 15.53 -19.04
N LYS A 237 -15.71 16.79 -19.28
CA LYS A 237 -17.11 17.22 -19.38
C LYS A 237 -17.81 16.59 -20.57
N GLU A 238 -17.17 16.57 -21.74
CA GLU A 238 -17.69 15.90 -22.94
C GLU A 238 -17.90 14.41 -22.70
N PHE A 239 -16.95 13.76 -22.01
CA PHE A 239 -17.10 12.36 -21.61
C PHE A 239 -18.28 12.15 -20.66
N VAL A 240 -18.42 12.97 -19.63
CA VAL A 240 -19.56 12.91 -18.68
C VAL A 240 -20.89 13.07 -19.44
N ALA A 241 -21.02 14.12 -20.25
CA ALA A 241 -22.23 14.39 -21.02
C ALA A 241 -22.56 13.26 -22.00
N LYS A 242 -21.54 12.69 -22.66
CA LYS A 242 -21.70 11.53 -23.55
C LYS A 242 -22.24 10.32 -22.80
N VAL A 243 -21.61 9.92 -21.69
CA VAL A 243 -21.99 8.71 -20.94
C VAL A 243 -23.38 8.86 -20.34
N VAL A 244 -23.75 10.04 -19.86
CA VAL A 244 -25.11 10.30 -19.35
C VAL A 244 -26.14 10.23 -20.46
N ARG A 245 -25.87 10.81 -21.64
CA ARG A 245 -26.80 10.73 -22.79
C ARG A 245 -26.97 9.30 -23.32
N GLU A 246 -25.94 8.48 -23.24
CA GLU A 246 -25.96 7.07 -23.69
C GLU A 246 -26.62 6.12 -22.68
N ASN A 247 -26.94 6.58 -21.46
CA ASN A 247 -27.48 5.73 -20.41
C ASN A 247 -28.62 6.46 -19.69
N ASP A 248 -29.85 5.96 -19.85
CA ASP A 248 -31.02 6.46 -19.14
C ASP A 248 -31.05 5.92 -17.70
N LEU A 249 -30.12 6.42 -16.87
CA LEU A 249 -29.97 6.02 -15.47
C LEU A 249 -29.81 7.25 -14.56
N PRO A 250 -30.31 7.19 -13.32
CA PRO A 250 -29.97 8.18 -12.29
C PRO A 250 -28.46 8.36 -12.17
N VAL A 251 -28.01 9.61 -12.08
CA VAL A 251 -26.58 9.94 -11.97
C VAL A 251 -26.20 10.15 -10.51
N ALA A 252 -25.13 9.46 -10.11
CA ALA A 252 -24.53 9.62 -8.79
C ALA A 252 -23.01 9.77 -8.86
N VAL A 253 -22.40 10.36 -7.85
CA VAL A 253 -20.95 10.37 -7.64
C VAL A 253 -20.64 9.56 -6.38
N SER A 254 -19.80 8.54 -6.51
CA SER A 254 -19.25 7.81 -5.36
C SER A 254 -18.16 8.67 -4.72
N TYR A 255 -18.49 9.30 -3.59
CA TYR A 255 -17.64 10.31 -2.96
C TYR A 255 -17.06 9.81 -1.64
N SER A 256 -15.74 9.64 -1.59
CA SER A 256 -15.04 9.10 -0.42
C SER A 256 -14.38 10.17 0.45
N GLY A 257 -14.60 11.46 0.18
CA GLY A 257 -13.88 12.55 0.85
C GLY A 257 -12.43 12.71 0.40
N GLY A 258 -12.02 12.07 -0.70
CA GLY A 258 -10.68 12.20 -1.28
C GLY A 258 -10.60 13.23 -2.41
N LYS A 259 -9.37 13.63 -2.77
CA LYS A 259 -9.08 14.56 -3.89
C LYS A 259 -9.67 14.08 -5.22
N ASP A 260 -9.58 12.78 -5.50
CA ASP A 260 -9.97 12.21 -6.79
C ASP A 260 -11.49 12.16 -6.93
N SER A 261 -12.21 11.82 -5.85
CA SER A 261 -13.67 11.92 -5.79
C SER A 261 -14.16 13.37 -5.84
N LEU A 262 -13.43 14.32 -5.25
CA LEU A 262 -13.76 15.75 -5.32
C LEU A 262 -13.59 16.29 -6.74
N ALA A 263 -12.48 15.99 -7.40
CA ALA A 263 -12.29 16.39 -8.79
C ALA A 263 -13.36 15.78 -9.71
N THR A 264 -13.72 14.51 -9.49
CA THR A 264 -14.80 13.85 -10.22
C THR A 264 -16.14 14.54 -10.00
N LEU A 265 -16.48 14.89 -8.76
CA LEU A 265 -17.71 15.62 -8.44
C LEU A 265 -17.79 16.95 -9.19
N LEU A 266 -16.72 17.77 -9.09
CA LEU A 266 -16.68 19.08 -9.72
C LEU A 266 -16.78 18.98 -11.25
N LEU A 267 -16.11 18.02 -11.87
CA LEU A 267 -16.20 17.78 -13.32
C LEU A 267 -17.61 17.39 -13.76
N VAL A 268 -18.33 16.57 -12.97
CA VAL A 268 -19.72 16.21 -13.25
C VAL A 268 -20.64 17.43 -13.14
N MET A 269 -20.46 18.25 -12.11
CA MET A 269 -21.21 19.50 -11.94
C MET A 269 -20.94 20.51 -13.06
N GLU A 270 -19.67 20.66 -13.47
CA GLU A 270 -19.27 21.55 -14.56
C GLU A 270 -19.76 21.08 -15.94
N ALA A 271 -20.14 19.80 -16.07
CA ALA A 271 -20.83 19.26 -17.24
C ALA A 271 -22.34 19.61 -17.24
N GLY A 272 -22.83 20.36 -16.25
CA GLY A 272 -24.24 20.76 -16.12
C GLY A 272 -25.12 19.71 -15.45
N ILE A 273 -24.53 18.73 -14.78
CA ILE A 273 -25.25 17.59 -14.18
C ILE A 273 -25.21 17.74 -12.67
N LYS A 274 -26.38 17.68 -12.03
CA LYS A 274 -26.49 17.68 -10.56
C LYS A 274 -26.64 16.24 -10.06
N PRO A 275 -25.56 15.59 -9.58
CA PRO A 275 -25.61 14.19 -9.18
C PRO A 275 -26.14 14.04 -7.74
N LYS A 276 -26.60 12.83 -7.41
CA LYS A 276 -26.65 12.40 -6.00
C LYS A 276 -25.24 12.07 -5.50
N LEU A 277 -24.96 12.33 -4.24
CA LEU A 277 -23.68 11.98 -3.61
C LEU A 277 -23.85 10.68 -2.83
N ILE A 278 -23.06 9.65 -3.16
CA ILE A 278 -23.08 8.36 -2.46
C ILE A 278 -21.84 8.25 -1.59
N PHE A 279 -22.04 8.02 -0.30
CA PHE A 279 -20.97 7.75 0.65
C PHE A 279 -21.25 6.46 1.42
N VAL A 280 -20.23 5.60 1.53
CA VAL A 280 -20.30 4.38 2.33
C VAL A 280 -19.39 4.57 3.51
N ASP A 281 -19.97 4.76 4.70
CA ASP A 281 -19.23 4.89 5.95
C ASP A 281 -18.86 3.49 6.44
N THR A 282 -17.57 3.16 6.35
CA THR A 282 -17.06 1.84 6.77
C THR A 282 -17.08 1.65 8.28
N GLY A 283 -17.43 2.67 9.06
CA GLY A 283 -17.22 2.71 10.51
C GLY A 283 -15.77 3.07 10.88
N LEU A 284 -14.84 3.06 9.92
CA LEU A 284 -13.40 3.21 10.14
C LEU A 284 -12.81 4.47 9.49
N GLU A 285 -13.65 5.37 8.97
CA GLU A 285 -13.21 6.63 8.38
C GLU A 285 -12.79 7.61 9.47
N PHE A 286 -11.81 8.47 9.18
CA PHE A 286 -11.47 9.58 10.06
C PHE A 286 -12.66 10.53 10.26
N ALA A 287 -12.73 11.17 11.43
CA ALA A 287 -13.77 12.15 11.74
C ALA A 287 -13.76 13.32 10.74
N GLU A 288 -12.57 13.77 10.35
CA GLU A 288 -12.33 14.81 9.34
C GLU A 288 -12.86 14.40 7.96
N THR A 289 -12.77 13.11 7.60
CA THR A 289 -13.32 12.58 6.35
C THR A 289 -14.85 12.62 6.38
N ARG A 290 -15.48 12.15 7.45
CA ARG A 290 -16.96 12.22 7.60
C ARG A 290 -17.45 13.66 7.54
N LYS A 291 -16.75 14.58 8.22
CA LYS A 291 -17.05 16.02 8.19
C LYS A 291 -16.88 16.59 6.79
N ASN A 292 -15.78 16.28 6.10
CA ASN A 292 -15.54 16.74 4.72
C ASN A 292 -16.63 16.28 3.74
N VAL A 293 -17.14 15.05 3.87
CA VAL A 293 -18.27 14.54 3.07
C VAL A 293 -19.54 15.35 3.32
N SER A 294 -19.91 15.55 4.58
CA SER A 294 -21.11 16.34 4.94
C SER A 294 -21.00 17.78 4.48
N ASP A 295 -19.85 18.42 4.71
CA ASP A 295 -19.60 19.82 4.34
C ASP A 295 -19.60 20.01 2.82
N THR A 296 -19.08 19.04 2.06
CA THR A 296 -19.10 19.05 0.59
C THR A 296 -20.53 18.95 0.06
N ALA A 297 -21.34 18.02 0.57
CA ALA A 297 -22.74 17.89 0.16
C ALA A 297 -23.54 19.18 0.42
N LYS A 298 -23.36 19.78 1.61
CA LYS A 298 -24.00 21.06 1.98
C LYS A 298 -23.55 22.20 1.07
N ARG A 299 -22.23 22.34 0.87
CA ARG A 299 -21.63 23.41 0.06
C ARG A 299 -22.19 23.44 -1.36
N TYR A 300 -22.41 22.28 -1.95
CA TYR A 300 -22.88 22.15 -3.33
C TYR A 300 -24.39 21.87 -3.45
N GLY A 301 -25.13 21.86 -2.33
CA GLY A 301 -26.58 21.63 -2.31
C GLY A 301 -27.01 20.29 -2.91
N LEU A 302 -26.24 19.23 -2.61
CA LEU A 302 -26.42 17.88 -3.17
C LEU A 302 -27.15 16.96 -2.17
N GLU A 303 -27.97 16.06 -2.70
CA GLU A 303 -28.57 14.97 -1.91
C GLU A 303 -27.47 13.96 -1.55
N LEU A 304 -27.21 13.80 -0.25
CA LEU A 304 -26.22 12.86 0.27
C LEU A 304 -26.93 11.59 0.75
N ILE A 305 -26.64 10.47 0.07
CA ILE A 305 -27.07 9.13 0.45
C ILE A 305 -25.92 8.45 1.17
N VAL A 306 -26.16 8.07 2.43
CA VAL A 306 -25.18 7.38 3.28
C VAL A 306 -25.71 6.02 3.67
N GLU A 307 -24.83 5.02 3.62
CA GLU A 307 -25.04 3.73 4.27
C GLU A 307 -23.83 3.46 5.18
N SER A 308 -24.08 3.00 6.40
CA SER A 308 -23.04 2.82 7.42
C SER A 308 -22.90 1.35 7.77
N ALA A 309 -21.66 0.89 7.86
CA ALA A 309 -21.35 -0.43 8.40
C ALA A 309 -21.46 -0.47 9.94
N GLY A 310 -21.57 0.68 10.62
CA GLY A 310 -21.57 0.77 12.08
C GLY A 310 -20.41 -0.01 12.72
N ASP A 311 -20.70 -0.78 13.77
CA ASP A 311 -19.73 -1.64 14.45
C ASP A 311 -19.47 -2.99 13.73
N SER A 312 -19.84 -3.13 12.45
CA SER A 312 -19.62 -4.38 11.69
C SER A 312 -18.15 -4.81 11.73
N PHE A 313 -17.19 -3.89 11.62
CA PHE A 313 -15.78 -4.22 11.73
C PHE A 313 -15.45 -4.87 13.08
N TRP A 314 -15.77 -4.17 14.17
CA TRP A 314 -15.42 -4.58 15.53
C TRP A 314 -16.08 -5.91 15.92
N ARG A 315 -17.36 -6.12 15.57
CA ARG A 315 -18.07 -7.38 15.85
C ARG A 315 -17.50 -8.58 15.11
N ASN A 316 -16.85 -8.35 13.97
CA ASN A 316 -16.29 -9.40 13.13
C ASN A 316 -14.82 -9.72 13.48
N LEU A 317 -14.17 -8.95 14.37
CA LEU A 317 -12.79 -9.21 14.80
C LEU A 317 -12.64 -10.53 15.56
N ASP A 318 -13.56 -10.82 16.48
CA ASP A 318 -13.57 -12.09 17.23
C ASP A 318 -13.71 -13.31 16.30
N HIS A 319 -14.28 -13.08 15.12
CA HIS A 319 -14.48 -14.13 14.13
C HIS A 319 -13.28 -14.24 13.18
N PHE A 320 -12.90 -13.16 12.50
CA PHE A 320 -11.92 -13.19 11.40
C PHE A 320 -10.51 -12.78 11.81
N GLY A 321 -10.32 -12.30 13.03
CA GLY A 321 -9.06 -11.73 13.46
C GLY A 321 -8.71 -10.42 12.74
N PRO A 322 -7.48 -9.91 12.92
CA PRO A 322 -7.03 -8.69 12.25
C PRO A 322 -7.04 -8.87 10.72
N PRO A 323 -7.55 -7.89 9.95
CA PRO A 323 -7.45 -7.92 8.48
C PRO A 323 -6.00 -7.76 8.04
N ALA A 324 -5.68 -8.27 6.84
CA ALA A 324 -4.33 -8.22 6.27
C ALA A 324 -4.38 -7.87 4.78
N LYS A 325 -3.25 -7.50 4.16
CA LYS A 325 -3.13 -7.18 2.72
C LYS A 325 -3.62 -8.32 1.84
N ASP A 326 -3.31 -9.55 2.25
CA ASP A 326 -3.70 -10.81 1.64
C ASP A 326 -5.05 -11.34 2.14
N TYR A 327 -5.59 -10.80 3.24
CA TYR A 327 -6.85 -11.25 3.87
C TYR A 327 -7.73 -10.04 4.25
N ARG A 328 -8.36 -9.41 3.24
CA ARG A 328 -9.10 -8.14 3.35
C ARG A 328 -10.60 -8.31 3.54
N TRP A 329 -11.00 -9.16 4.50
CA TRP A 329 -12.42 -9.41 4.80
C TRP A 329 -13.20 -8.13 5.10
N CYS A 330 -12.54 -7.13 5.71
CA CYS A 330 -13.15 -5.83 6.05
C CYS A 330 -13.66 -5.08 4.81
N CYS A 331 -13.01 -5.22 3.64
CA CYS A 331 -13.50 -4.62 2.40
C CYS A 331 -14.84 -5.23 1.95
N LYS A 332 -15.06 -6.52 2.22
CA LYS A 332 -16.31 -7.20 1.85
C LYS A 332 -17.43 -6.81 2.82
N THR A 333 -17.16 -6.91 4.11
CA THR A 333 -18.17 -6.71 5.17
C THR A 333 -18.50 -5.24 5.41
N CYS A 334 -17.51 -4.35 5.38
CA CYS A 334 -17.68 -2.95 5.79
C CYS A 334 -17.81 -1.99 4.61
N LYS A 335 -17.48 -2.43 3.38
CA LYS A 335 -17.53 -1.56 2.19
C LYS A 335 -18.41 -2.11 1.09
N LEU A 336 -18.14 -3.31 0.58
CA LEU A 336 -18.88 -3.86 -0.56
C LEU A 336 -20.33 -4.19 -0.19
N GLY A 337 -20.56 -4.88 0.93
CA GLY A 337 -21.92 -5.20 1.41
C GLY A 337 -22.80 -3.96 1.59
N PRO A 338 -22.38 -2.96 2.39
CA PRO A 338 -23.10 -1.70 2.53
C PRO A 338 -23.29 -0.94 1.21
N ALA A 339 -22.29 -0.93 0.32
CA ALA A 339 -22.43 -0.31 -1.01
C ALA A 339 -23.53 -0.98 -1.85
N THR A 340 -23.57 -2.33 -1.86
CA THR A 340 -24.61 -3.08 -2.59
C THR A 340 -25.99 -2.80 -2.02
N GLN A 341 -26.13 -2.76 -0.69
CA GLN A 341 -27.41 -2.43 -0.02
C GLN A 341 -27.86 -1.00 -0.34
N LEU A 342 -26.95 -0.02 -0.26
CA LEU A 342 -27.21 1.38 -0.60
C LEU A 342 -27.75 1.48 -2.04
N ILE A 343 -27.05 0.85 -2.99
CA ILE A 343 -27.42 0.93 -4.41
C ILE A 343 -28.76 0.24 -4.65
N ALA A 344 -28.97 -0.97 -4.14
CA ALA A 344 -30.22 -1.71 -4.32
C ALA A 344 -31.43 -0.96 -3.74
N LYS A 345 -31.25 -0.32 -2.57
CA LYS A 345 -32.31 0.44 -1.89
C LYS A 345 -32.68 1.74 -2.60
N ASN A 346 -31.69 2.49 -3.09
CA ASN A 346 -31.91 3.85 -3.62
C ASN A 346 -32.00 3.90 -5.15
N PHE A 347 -31.55 2.85 -5.84
CA PHE A 347 -31.47 2.77 -7.30
C PHE A 347 -31.82 1.35 -7.80
N PRO A 348 -33.08 0.91 -7.61
CA PRO A 348 -33.51 -0.45 -7.97
C PRO A 348 -33.33 -0.75 -9.47
N ASP A 349 -33.59 0.24 -10.34
CA ASP A 349 -33.46 0.13 -11.80
C ASP A 349 -32.03 0.40 -12.30
N GLY A 350 -31.10 0.65 -11.38
CA GLY A 350 -29.70 0.91 -11.64
C GLY A 350 -29.27 2.36 -11.51
N VAL A 351 -27.95 2.57 -11.50
CA VAL A 351 -27.32 3.89 -11.33
C VAL A 351 -26.09 4.01 -12.21
N LEU A 352 -25.94 5.18 -12.84
CA LEU A 352 -24.67 5.60 -13.43
C LEU A 352 -23.85 6.33 -12.36
N SER A 353 -22.84 5.64 -11.84
CA SER A 353 -21.98 6.15 -10.78
C SER A 353 -20.64 6.63 -11.33
N PHE A 354 -20.35 7.91 -11.19
CA PHE A 354 -19.02 8.46 -11.45
C PHE A 354 -18.09 8.20 -10.26
N ILE A 355 -16.91 7.66 -10.54
CA ILE A 355 -15.92 7.21 -9.54
C ILE A 355 -14.56 7.83 -9.85
N GLY A 356 -13.90 8.37 -8.82
CA GLY A 356 -12.55 8.95 -8.93
C GLY A 356 -11.41 7.93 -9.03
N GLN A 357 -11.49 6.99 -9.98
CA GLN A 357 -10.44 6.02 -10.25
C GLN A 357 -9.46 6.57 -11.30
N ARG A 358 -8.15 6.39 -11.11
CA ARG A 358 -7.10 6.78 -12.07
C ARG A 358 -6.22 5.58 -12.45
N ALA A 359 -5.75 5.56 -13.69
CA ALA A 359 -4.84 4.54 -14.20
C ALA A 359 -3.51 4.49 -13.42
N TYR A 360 -3.00 5.65 -13.00
CA TYR A 360 -1.71 5.81 -12.32
C TYR A 360 -1.67 5.24 -10.88
N GLU A 361 -2.79 4.72 -10.35
CA GLU A 361 -2.86 4.18 -8.99
C GLU A 361 -2.46 2.69 -8.91
N SER A 362 -2.70 1.90 -9.96
CA SER A 362 -2.26 0.50 -10.04
C SER A 362 -2.38 -0.05 -11.47
N GLN A 363 -1.64 -1.12 -11.78
CA GLN A 363 -1.70 -1.80 -13.08
C GLN A 363 -3.13 -2.20 -13.46
N GLN A 364 -3.86 -2.82 -12.54
CA GLN A 364 -5.23 -3.22 -12.78
C GLN A 364 -6.17 -2.05 -13.06
N ARG A 365 -5.96 -0.90 -12.40
CA ARG A 365 -6.74 0.31 -12.71
C ARG A 365 -6.37 0.88 -14.07
N ALA A 366 -5.12 0.74 -14.52
CA ALA A 366 -4.69 1.16 -15.86
C ALA A 366 -5.27 0.28 -16.97
N GLU A 367 -5.35 -1.03 -16.75
CA GLU A 367 -5.96 -1.99 -17.68
C GLU A 367 -7.48 -1.82 -17.77
N LYS A 368 -8.09 -1.26 -16.73
CA LYS A 368 -9.52 -0.99 -16.68
C LYS A 368 -9.90 0.18 -17.60
N GLY A 369 -10.95 -0.03 -18.39
CA GLY A 369 -11.55 1.01 -19.24
C GLY A 369 -12.15 2.17 -18.44
N LYS A 370 -12.57 3.23 -19.15
CA LYS A 370 -13.21 4.41 -18.55
C LYS A 370 -14.62 4.13 -18.02
N VAL A 371 -15.29 3.09 -18.54
CA VAL A 371 -16.64 2.67 -18.16
C VAL A 371 -16.60 1.17 -17.91
N TRP A 372 -17.21 0.70 -16.82
CA TRP A 372 -17.22 -0.70 -16.44
C TRP A 372 -18.44 -1.04 -15.56
N ARG A 373 -18.78 -2.32 -15.48
CA ARG A 373 -19.72 -2.85 -14.47
C ARG A 373 -18.98 -3.74 -13.49
N ASN A 374 -19.35 -3.67 -12.21
CA ASN A 374 -18.81 -4.57 -11.18
C ASN A 374 -19.78 -5.75 -11.02
N PRO A 375 -19.32 -7.01 -11.10
CA PRO A 375 -20.18 -8.20 -10.93
C PRO A 375 -20.99 -8.24 -9.62
N TRP A 376 -20.50 -7.59 -8.56
CA TRP A 376 -21.13 -7.62 -7.22
C TRP A 376 -22.09 -6.47 -6.94
N THR A 377 -22.07 -5.47 -7.80
CA THR A 377 -23.05 -4.37 -7.84
C THR A 377 -23.56 -4.28 -9.27
N PRO A 378 -24.29 -5.29 -9.77
CA PRO A 378 -24.68 -5.39 -11.18
C PRO A 378 -25.55 -4.19 -11.62
N ASN A 379 -26.28 -3.61 -10.67
CA ASN A 379 -27.09 -2.40 -10.84
C ASN A 379 -26.27 -1.11 -10.93
N GLN A 380 -24.94 -1.18 -10.84
CA GLN A 380 -24.05 -0.03 -10.95
C GLN A 380 -23.25 -0.06 -12.26
N LEU A 381 -23.53 0.90 -13.14
CA LEU A 381 -22.62 1.25 -14.22
C LEU A 381 -21.66 2.30 -13.70
N ALA A 382 -20.37 2.01 -13.70
CA ALA A 382 -19.35 2.92 -13.18
C ALA A 382 -18.58 3.60 -14.31
N ALA A 383 -18.26 4.88 -14.14
CA ALA A 383 -17.47 5.66 -15.09
C ALA A 383 -16.45 6.56 -14.39
N SER A 384 -15.27 6.77 -15.00
CA SER A 384 -14.24 7.69 -14.47
C SER A 384 -13.86 8.77 -15.50
N PRO A 385 -14.17 10.06 -15.24
CA PRO A 385 -13.76 11.16 -16.11
C PRO A 385 -12.25 11.48 -15.99
N ILE A 386 -11.63 11.07 -14.89
CA ILE A 386 -10.23 11.34 -14.56
C ILE A 386 -9.30 10.13 -14.77
N GLN A 387 -9.77 9.09 -15.47
CA GLN A 387 -9.04 7.83 -15.66
C GLN A 387 -7.59 8.00 -16.14
N LYS A 388 -7.31 9.02 -16.98
CA LYS A 388 -5.96 9.33 -17.51
C LYS A 388 -5.31 10.55 -16.86
N TRP A 389 -5.75 10.98 -15.68
CA TRP A 389 -5.17 12.09 -14.94
C TRP A 389 -4.12 11.56 -13.95
N THR A 390 -3.02 12.29 -13.79
CA THR A 390 -2.06 12.07 -12.69
C THR A 390 -2.54 12.81 -11.43
N ALA A 391 -1.94 12.53 -10.27
CA ALA A 391 -2.24 13.22 -9.03
C ALA A 391 -2.00 14.74 -9.17
N LEU A 392 -0.95 15.16 -9.88
CA LEU A 392 -0.69 16.57 -10.13
C LEU A 392 -1.77 17.25 -11.00
N HIS A 393 -2.33 16.55 -12.00
CA HIS A 393 -3.46 17.09 -12.76
C HIS A 393 -4.66 17.37 -11.84
N VAL A 394 -4.97 16.41 -10.95
CA VAL A 394 -6.06 16.54 -9.99
C VAL A 394 -5.79 17.72 -9.05
N TRP A 395 -4.60 17.81 -8.47
CA TRP A 395 -4.27 18.89 -7.54
C TRP A 395 -4.29 20.27 -8.17
N ILE A 396 -3.69 20.45 -9.35
CA ILE A 396 -3.72 21.74 -10.05
C ILE A 396 -5.16 22.14 -10.38
N TYR A 397 -6.01 21.21 -10.80
CA TYR A 397 -7.43 21.47 -11.02
C TYR A 397 -8.17 21.86 -9.73
N LEU A 398 -7.92 21.17 -8.62
CA LEU A 398 -8.55 21.54 -7.34
C LEU A 398 -8.08 22.92 -6.84
N PHE A 399 -6.79 23.24 -7.00
CA PHE A 399 -6.24 24.55 -6.66
C PHE A 399 -6.82 25.64 -7.55
N SER A 400 -6.96 25.41 -8.86
CA SER A 400 -7.57 26.40 -9.77
C SER A 400 -9.04 26.68 -9.47
N LYS A 401 -9.72 25.78 -8.76
CA LYS A 401 -11.10 25.94 -8.31
C LYS A 401 -11.21 26.49 -6.88
N GLY A 402 -10.10 26.66 -6.15
CA GLY A 402 -10.13 26.95 -4.71
C GLY A 402 -10.95 25.91 -3.93
N ALA A 403 -10.91 24.65 -4.37
CA ALA A 403 -11.76 23.59 -3.82
C ALA A 403 -11.32 23.21 -2.40
N ALA A 404 -12.26 23.05 -1.47
CA ALA A 404 -11.93 22.56 -0.13
C ALA A 404 -11.76 21.04 -0.15
N TYR A 405 -10.51 20.61 -0.27
CA TYR A 405 -10.12 19.21 -0.11
C TYR A 405 -10.04 18.82 1.37
N ASN A 406 -9.90 17.52 1.62
CA ASN A 406 -9.84 16.98 2.97
C ASN A 406 -8.55 17.44 3.69
N PRO A 407 -8.65 18.02 4.90
CA PRO A 407 -7.49 18.59 5.60
C PRO A 407 -6.42 17.54 5.97
N LEU A 408 -6.74 16.24 5.96
CA LEU A 408 -5.77 15.18 6.24
C LEU A 408 -4.62 15.12 5.23
N TYR A 409 -4.80 15.66 4.01
CA TYR A 409 -3.71 15.80 3.05
C TYR A 409 -2.57 16.68 3.57
N GLU A 410 -2.92 17.74 4.32
CA GLU A 410 -1.95 18.65 4.94
C GLU A 410 -1.33 18.08 6.23
N ARG A 411 -1.89 16.97 6.72
CA ARG A 411 -1.42 16.23 7.90
C ARG A 411 -0.67 14.95 7.54
N GLY A 412 -0.29 14.79 6.28
CA GLY A 412 0.58 13.72 5.81
C GLY A 412 -0.11 12.44 5.35
N ILE A 413 -1.45 12.43 5.27
CA ILE A 413 -2.23 11.31 4.72
C ILE A 413 -2.39 11.49 3.21
N GLU A 414 -1.79 10.61 2.42
CA GLU A 414 -1.85 10.68 0.96
C GLU A 414 -3.10 10.00 0.38
N ARG A 415 -3.61 8.97 1.07
CA ARG A 415 -4.80 8.23 0.62
C ARG A 415 -5.86 8.22 1.71
N ILE A 416 -6.85 9.09 1.53
CA ILE A 416 -8.05 9.13 2.39
C ILE A 416 -8.80 7.79 2.32
N GLY A 417 -9.03 7.21 3.49
CA GLY A 417 -9.78 5.98 3.70
C GLY A 417 -9.75 5.58 5.18
N CYS A 418 -9.86 4.28 5.45
CA CYS A 418 -9.90 3.75 6.82
C CYS A 418 -8.59 4.04 7.58
N PHE A 419 -8.69 4.48 8.85
CA PHE A 419 -7.52 4.88 9.66
C PHE A 419 -6.50 3.73 9.89
N MET A 420 -6.94 2.49 9.79
CA MET A 420 -6.12 1.29 10.05
C MET A 420 -6.10 0.31 8.87
N CYS A 421 -6.20 0.83 7.64
CA CYS A 421 -6.23 -0.01 6.44
C CYS A 421 -4.92 -0.82 6.29
N PRO A 422 -4.96 -2.17 6.22
CA PRO A 422 -3.74 -2.98 6.06
C PRO A 422 -3.03 -2.70 4.73
N ALA A 423 -3.70 -2.13 3.74
CA ALA A 423 -3.14 -1.76 2.43
C ALA A 423 -2.46 -0.37 2.40
N THR A 424 -2.54 0.43 3.47
CA THR A 424 -1.87 1.74 3.59
C THR A 424 -0.41 1.56 4.00
N ASP A 425 0.52 2.31 3.42
CA ASP A 425 1.95 2.19 3.72
C ASP A 425 2.24 2.37 5.24
N MET A 426 3.21 1.65 5.81
CA MET A 426 3.57 1.72 7.24
C MET A 426 3.92 3.13 7.67
N ALA A 427 4.66 3.86 6.84
CA ALA A 427 4.99 5.25 7.10
C ALA A 427 3.74 6.11 7.35
N GLU A 428 2.67 5.89 6.56
CA GLU A 428 1.41 6.59 6.72
C GLU A 428 0.57 6.03 7.89
N LEU A 429 0.63 4.72 8.17
CA LEU A 429 -0.01 4.16 9.36
C LEU A 429 0.54 4.75 10.66
N ARG A 430 1.85 5.04 10.73
CA ARG A 430 2.45 5.71 11.89
C ARG A 430 1.85 7.10 12.12
N ILE A 431 1.67 7.85 11.05
CA ILE A 431 0.99 9.15 11.10
C ILE A 431 -0.45 8.95 11.57
N SER A 432 -1.17 8.00 10.99
CA SER A 432 -2.57 7.69 11.34
C SER A 432 -2.79 7.43 12.84
N ARG A 433 -1.82 6.80 13.53
CA ARG A 433 -1.89 6.55 14.99
C ARG A 433 -2.06 7.83 15.80
N GLU A 434 -1.49 8.93 15.33
CA GLU A 434 -1.51 10.23 15.99
C GLU A 434 -2.77 11.04 15.62
N LEU A 435 -3.49 10.65 14.57
CA LEU A 435 -4.64 11.39 14.04
C LEU A 435 -6.00 10.81 14.43
N SER A 436 -6.07 9.55 14.89
CA SER A 436 -7.32 8.87 15.20
C SER A 436 -7.36 8.34 16.62
N ASP A 437 -8.32 8.83 17.42
CA ASP A 437 -8.57 8.35 18.79
C ASP A 437 -8.99 6.86 18.81
N GLU A 438 -9.60 6.38 17.71
CA GLU A 438 -9.99 4.96 17.57
C GLU A 438 -8.79 4.03 17.40
N TYR A 439 -7.59 4.56 17.11
CA TYR A 439 -6.38 3.76 17.01
C TYR A 439 -6.02 3.10 18.35
N ALA A 440 -6.32 3.75 19.48
CA ALA A 440 -6.08 3.15 20.79
C ALA A 440 -6.91 1.88 21.01
N ARG A 441 -8.17 1.88 20.56
CA ARG A 441 -9.04 0.68 20.58
C ARG A 441 -8.46 -0.43 19.69
N TRP A 442 -7.95 -0.07 18.53
CA TRP A 442 -7.30 -1.01 17.62
C TRP A 442 -6.02 -1.62 18.21
N GLN A 443 -5.15 -0.79 18.78
CA GLN A 443 -3.91 -1.24 19.41
C GLN A 443 -4.19 -2.21 20.56
N LYS A 444 -5.15 -1.87 21.43
CA LYS A 444 -5.59 -2.76 22.51
C LYS A 444 -6.02 -4.14 21.99
N TYR A 445 -6.84 -4.16 20.94
CA TYR A 445 -7.26 -5.43 20.33
C TYR A 445 -6.06 -6.21 19.76
N LEU A 446 -5.11 -5.55 19.08
CA LEU A 446 -3.93 -6.22 18.54
C LEU A 446 -3.06 -6.83 19.65
N ASP A 447 -2.89 -6.13 20.76
CA ASP A 447 -2.11 -6.60 21.90
C ASP A 447 -2.78 -7.84 22.55
N GLU A 448 -4.09 -7.79 22.77
CA GLU A 448 -4.88 -8.92 23.28
C GLU A 448 -4.84 -10.12 22.32
N TYR A 449 -5.02 -9.87 21.02
CA TYR A 449 -4.95 -10.90 19.98
C TYR A 449 -3.55 -11.54 19.91
N ALA A 450 -2.50 -10.71 19.98
CA ALA A 450 -1.13 -11.18 19.96
C ALA A 450 -0.82 -12.06 21.18
N SER A 451 -1.20 -11.61 22.38
CA SER A 451 -1.03 -12.36 23.62
C SER A 451 -1.78 -13.69 23.57
N ALA A 452 -3.06 -13.68 23.15
CA ALA A 452 -3.90 -14.88 23.09
C ALA A 452 -3.42 -15.91 22.05
N ARG A 453 -2.74 -15.47 20.99
CA ARG A 453 -2.26 -16.33 19.89
C ARG A 453 -0.74 -16.53 19.90
N GLY A 454 -0.04 -16.12 20.97
CA GLY A 454 1.40 -16.27 21.09
C GLY A 454 2.20 -15.56 19.99
N LYS A 455 1.73 -14.40 19.51
CA LYS A 455 2.44 -13.62 18.48
C LYS A 455 3.64 -12.91 19.10
N SER A 456 4.75 -12.91 18.37
CA SER A 456 5.97 -12.27 18.81
C SER A 456 5.85 -10.75 18.83
N ARG A 457 6.71 -10.11 19.62
CA ARG A 457 6.75 -8.64 19.73
C ARG A 457 6.96 -7.92 18.38
N PRO A 458 7.87 -8.39 17.48
CA PRO A 458 8.00 -7.81 16.14
C PRO A 458 6.71 -7.85 15.31
N TRP A 459 5.80 -8.79 15.57
CA TRP A 459 4.54 -8.89 14.84
C TRP A 459 3.66 -7.64 14.98
N ILE A 460 3.67 -7.03 16.18
CA ILE A 460 2.97 -5.78 16.48
C ILE A 460 3.85 -4.58 16.10
N GLU A 461 5.08 -4.51 16.62
CA GLU A 461 5.94 -3.32 16.50
C GLU A 461 6.33 -2.97 15.07
N LYS A 462 6.40 -3.98 14.19
CA LYS A 462 6.73 -3.82 12.76
C LYS A 462 5.49 -3.91 11.86
N ASP A 463 4.28 -3.83 12.42
CA ASP A 463 3.00 -3.91 11.71
C ASP A 463 2.86 -5.17 10.81
N LEU A 464 3.46 -6.30 11.22
CA LEU A 464 3.45 -7.54 10.44
C LEU A 464 2.08 -8.24 10.45
N TRP A 465 1.20 -7.86 11.36
CA TRP A 465 -0.23 -8.24 11.37
C TRP A 465 -0.93 -8.01 10.02
N ARG A 466 -0.39 -7.09 9.21
CA ARG A 466 -0.86 -6.75 7.86
C ARG A 466 -0.60 -7.84 6.83
N TRP A 467 0.01 -8.97 7.20
CA TRP A 467 0.17 -10.13 6.34
C TRP A 467 -0.16 -11.41 7.09
N LYS A 468 -0.98 -12.28 6.48
CA LYS A 468 -1.10 -13.67 6.96
C LYS A 468 0.10 -14.49 6.47
N ARG A 469 0.55 -14.24 5.24
CA ARG A 469 1.81 -14.78 4.68
C ARG A 469 2.80 -13.64 4.45
N LEU A 470 3.89 -13.63 5.23
CA LEU A 470 4.95 -12.63 5.07
C LEU A 470 5.68 -12.80 3.73
N PRO A 471 5.74 -11.75 2.88
CA PRO A 471 6.53 -11.79 1.66
C PRO A 471 8.03 -11.91 1.96
N SER A 472 8.79 -12.59 1.10
CA SER A 472 10.25 -12.70 1.28
C SER A 472 10.92 -11.35 1.34
N SER A 473 10.49 -10.38 0.51
CA SER A 473 11.01 -9.02 0.52
C SER A 473 10.83 -8.31 1.88
N VAL A 474 9.71 -8.58 2.58
CA VAL A 474 9.46 -8.04 3.92
C VAL A 474 10.37 -8.73 4.93
N VAL A 475 10.50 -10.07 4.86
CA VAL A 475 11.41 -10.84 5.72
C VAL A 475 12.86 -10.39 5.54
N ASP A 476 13.27 -10.08 4.31
CA ASP A 476 14.61 -9.63 3.97
C ASP A 476 14.95 -8.26 4.59
N GLU A 477 13.94 -7.41 4.84
CA GLU A 477 14.14 -6.15 5.56
C GLU A 477 14.26 -6.30 7.07
N LEU A 478 13.76 -7.40 7.65
CA LEU A 478 13.80 -7.61 9.10
C LEU A 478 15.22 -7.89 9.60
N THR A 479 15.52 -7.44 10.82
CA THR A 479 16.81 -7.73 11.45
C THR A 479 16.93 -9.22 11.79
N PRO A 480 18.15 -9.77 11.96
CA PRO A 480 18.33 -11.15 12.39
C PRO A 480 17.55 -11.49 13.68
N GLY A 481 17.54 -10.57 14.65
CA GLY A 481 16.81 -10.73 15.91
C GLY A 481 15.29 -10.74 15.72
N ASP A 482 14.75 -9.89 14.83
CA ASP A 482 13.32 -9.92 14.49
C ASP A 482 12.91 -11.29 13.91
N ARG A 483 13.74 -11.86 13.03
CA ARG A 483 13.48 -13.16 12.39
C ARG A 483 13.52 -14.31 13.39
N GLU A 484 14.48 -14.29 14.31
CA GLU A 484 14.59 -15.27 15.38
C GLU A 484 13.34 -15.27 16.27
N MET A 485 12.88 -14.09 16.70
CA MET A 485 11.67 -13.95 17.52
C MET A 485 10.39 -14.37 16.80
N LEU A 486 10.32 -14.20 15.47
CA LEU A 486 9.18 -14.67 14.67
C LEU A 486 9.13 -16.20 14.54
N ASN A 487 10.29 -16.85 14.52
CA ASN A 487 10.41 -18.31 14.37
C ASN A 487 10.25 -19.06 15.70
N ALA A 488 10.31 -18.36 16.84
CA ALA A 488 10.07 -18.96 18.14
C ALA A 488 8.62 -19.44 18.24
N SER A 489 8.43 -20.77 18.26
CA SER A 489 7.10 -21.38 18.40
C SER A 489 6.56 -21.15 19.81
N VAL A 490 5.46 -20.40 19.93
CA VAL A 490 4.70 -20.33 21.18
C VAL A 490 3.56 -21.36 21.14
N PRO A 491 3.41 -22.24 22.15
CA PRO A 491 2.27 -23.13 22.26
C PRO A 491 0.98 -22.31 22.41
N ILE A 492 -0.09 -22.71 21.71
CA ILE A 492 -1.39 -22.05 21.80
C ILE A 492 -2.29 -22.92 22.70
N PRO A 493 -2.99 -22.36 23.70
CA PRO A 493 -3.90 -23.13 24.54
C PRO A 493 -5.06 -23.74 23.74
N ASP A 494 -5.44 -24.96 24.12
CA ASP A 494 -6.52 -25.74 23.50
C ASP A 494 -7.88 -25.21 24.00
N ALA A 495 -8.78 -24.82 23.08
CA ALA A 495 -10.09 -24.28 23.45
C ALA A 495 -11.20 -24.79 22.52
N GLY A 496 -12.15 -25.52 23.11
CA GLY A 496 -13.52 -25.72 22.61
C GLY A 496 -13.71 -26.51 21.30
N PRO A 497 -14.97 -26.76 20.90
CA PRO A 497 -15.30 -27.39 19.64
C PRO A 497 -14.88 -26.50 18.45
N LEU A 498 -14.36 -27.12 17.40
CA LEU A 498 -14.02 -26.43 16.16
C LEU A 498 -15.28 -25.94 15.43
N GLU A 499 -15.35 -24.66 15.08
CA GLU A 499 -16.38 -24.05 14.23
C GLU A 499 -15.75 -23.48 12.96
N PHE A 500 -16.55 -23.32 11.89
CA PHE A 500 -16.10 -22.69 10.64
C PHE A 500 -17.08 -21.61 10.20
N LYS A 501 -16.60 -20.37 10.05
CA LYS A 501 -17.36 -19.21 9.57
C LYS A 501 -16.74 -18.69 8.29
N SER A 502 -17.56 -18.15 7.37
CA SER A 502 -17.07 -17.66 6.08
C SER A 502 -17.85 -16.50 5.52
N THR A 503 -17.17 -15.63 4.78
CA THR A 503 -17.74 -14.55 3.97
C THR A 503 -17.24 -14.64 2.53
N SER A 504 -18.13 -14.44 1.55
CA SER A 504 -17.80 -14.44 0.11
C SER A 504 -17.84 -13.02 -0.48
N GLY A 505 -17.02 -12.74 -1.50
CA GLY A 505 -16.93 -11.42 -2.14
C GLY A 505 -15.90 -11.35 -3.29
N TYR A 506 -15.98 -10.32 -4.13
CA TYR A 506 -14.92 -10.01 -5.10
C TYR A 506 -13.70 -9.51 -4.36
N ASN A 507 -12.51 -9.92 -4.78
CA ASN A 507 -11.29 -9.24 -4.36
C ASN A 507 -10.88 -8.27 -5.46
N PRO A 508 -10.99 -6.95 -5.28
CA PRO A 508 -10.67 -6.01 -6.33
C PRO A 508 -9.25 -6.18 -6.86
N CYS A 509 -8.28 -6.70 -6.09
CA CYS A 509 -6.89 -6.84 -6.54
C CYS A 509 -6.53 -8.21 -7.14
N VAL A 510 -7.47 -9.14 -7.28
CA VAL A 510 -7.26 -10.44 -7.92
C VAL A 510 -8.52 -10.76 -8.73
N GLU A 511 -8.40 -10.97 -10.04
CA GLU A 511 -9.57 -11.36 -10.85
C GLU A 511 -10.17 -12.69 -10.34
N GLY A 512 -11.45 -12.68 -9.93
CA GLY A 512 -12.20 -13.88 -9.54
C GLY A 512 -13.06 -13.75 -8.27
N LEU A 513 -13.86 -14.77 -7.99
CA LEU A 513 -14.63 -14.87 -6.74
C LEU A 513 -13.70 -15.38 -5.63
N SER A 514 -13.79 -14.76 -4.46
CA SER A 514 -13.01 -15.16 -3.29
C SER A 514 -13.88 -15.35 -2.06
N MET A 515 -13.64 -16.42 -1.31
CA MET A 515 -14.21 -16.62 0.02
C MET A 515 -13.09 -16.56 1.05
N GLU A 516 -13.32 -15.78 2.09
CA GLU A 516 -12.49 -15.73 3.28
C GLU A 516 -13.26 -16.43 4.39
N GLY A 517 -12.65 -17.45 4.98
CA GLY A 517 -13.22 -18.15 6.13
C GLY A 517 -12.25 -18.19 7.29
N ILE A 518 -12.71 -18.71 8.40
CA ILE A 518 -11.92 -18.87 9.62
C ILE A 518 -12.47 -20.02 10.45
N PHE A 519 -11.56 -20.87 10.92
CA PHE A 519 -11.81 -21.84 11.95
C PHE A 519 -11.63 -21.21 13.34
N SER A 520 -12.47 -21.60 14.31
CA SER A 520 -12.53 -20.97 15.64
C SER A 520 -11.24 -21.06 16.46
N ARG A 521 -10.37 -22.03 16.16
CA ARG A 521 -9.10 -22.26 16.87
C ARG A 521 -7.98 -22.63 15.90
N PRO A 522 -6.71 -22.55 16.35
CA PRO A 522 -5.59 -22.99 15.55
C PRO A 522 -5.71 -24.45 15.13
N LEU A 523 -5.14 -24.75 13.97
CA LEU A 523 -5.21 -26.03 13.30
C LEU A 523 -3.90 -26.82 13.48
N PRO A 524 -3.98 -28.14 13.71
CA PRO A 524 -2.81 -29.02 13.69
C PRO A 524 -2.34 -29.19 12.25
N MET A 525 -1.47 -28.28 11.79
CA MET A 525 -1.16 -28.14 10.36
C MET A 525 -0.54 -29.38 9.72
N GLU A 526 0.24 -30.18 10.45
CA GLU A 526 0.75 -31.45 9.90
C GLU A 526 -0.42 -32.37 9.49
N ARG A 527 -1.43 -32.49 10.35
CA ARG A 527 -2.61 -33.32 10.11
C ARG A 527 -3.49 -32.74 9.01
N VAL A 528 -3.73 -31.43 9.07
CA VAL A 528 -4.53 -30.73 8.06
C VAL A 528 -3.87 -30.83 6.69
N ALA A 529 -2.57 -30.56 6.59
CA ALA A 529 -1.83 -30.68 5.32
C ALA A 529 -1.86 -32.12 4.78
N ASN A 530 -1.71 -33.13 5.65
CA ASN A 530 -1.83 -34.53 5.22
C ASN A 530 -3.21 -34.83 4.62
N LEU A 531 -4.29 -34.46 5.32
CA LEU A 531 -5.66 -34.73 4.90
C LEU A 531 -6.17 -33.83 3.76
N LEU A 532 -5.58 -32.65 3.55
CA LEU A 532 -5.85 -31.80 2.37
C LEU A 532 -5.51 -32.51 1.05
N ASN A 533 -4.67 -33.56 1.09
CA ASN A 533 -4.44 -34.44 -0.05
C ASN A 533 -5.69 -35.21 -0.51
N ILE A 534 -6.83 -35.13 0.18
CA ILE A 534 -8.10 -35.61 -0.37
C ILE A 534 -8.58 -34.70 -1.52
N ILE A 535 -8.27 -33.40 -1.46
CA ILE A 535 -8.73 -32.39 -2.43
C ILE A 535 -7.80 -32.34 -3.65
N GLY A 536 -6.50 -32.45 -3.44
CA GLY A 536 -5.45 -32.35 -4.46
C GLY A 536 -4.06 -32.32 -3.84
N GLU A 537 -3.02 -32.19 -4.65
CA GLU A 537 -1.64 -32.05 -4.17
C GLU A 537 -1.48 -30.82 -3.26
N VAL A 538 -0.81 -31.02 -2.12
CA VAL A 538 -0.65 -30.01 -1.07
C VAL A 538 0.78 -29.50 -1.06
N THR A 539 0.94 -28.17 -1.04
CA THR A 539 2.21 -27.51 -0.76
C THR A 539 2.15 -26.83 0.60
N THR A 540 3.25 -26.87 1.36
CA THR A 540 3.34 -26.23 2.69
C THR A 540 4.41 -25.14 2.71
N SER A 541 4.24 -24.15 3.58
CA SER A 541 5.29 -23.16 3.85
C SER A 541 6.49 -23.79 4.57
N PRO A 542 7.69 -23.17 4.52
CA PRO A 542 8.90 -23.70 5.17
C PRO A 542 8.78 -23.92 6.68
N ASP A 543 7.96 -23.11 7.35
CA ASP A 543 7.65 -23.20 8.78
C ASP A 543 6.47 -24.15 9.09
N GLY A 544 5.87 -24.77 8.07
CA GLY A 544 4.73 -25.69 8.20
C GLY A 544 3.40 -25.04 8.60
N ASN A 545 3.33 -23.71 8.70
CA ASN A 545 2.15 -23.01 9.22
C ASN A 545 1.06 -22.74 8.16
N ILE A 546 1.37 -22.93 6.87
CA ILE A 546 0.45 -22.70 5.76
C ILE A 546 0.39 -23.95 4.89
N ALA A 547 -0.82 -24.35 4.48
CA ALA A 547 -1.05 -25.40 3.49
C ALA A 547 -1.89 -24.88 2.32
N GLU A 548 -1.48 -25.18 1.09
CA GLU A 548 -2.16 -24.74 -0.14
C GLU A 548 -2.53 -25.95 -1.01
N VAL A 549 -3.77 -25.97 -1.53
CA VAL A 549 -4.28 -27.02 -2.44
C VAL A 549 -5.37 -26.46 -3.36
N LYS A 550 -5.27 -26.65 -4.68
CA LYS A 550 -6.30 -26.26 -5.68
C LYS A 550 -6.97 -24.89 -5.45
N SER A 551 -6.15 -23.87 -5.16
CA SER A 551 -6.58 -22.49 -4.85
C SER A 551 -7.35 -22.32 -3.53
N ILE A 552 -7.11 -23.23 -2.58
CA ILE A 552 -7.48 -23.13 -1.17
C ILE A 552 -6.18 -22.94 -0.38
N THR A 553 -6.14 -21.93 0.48
CA THR A 553 -5.04 -21.68 1.41
C THR A 553 -5.58 -21.78 2.83
N VAL A 554 -4.94 -22.59 3.67
CA VAL A 554 -5.29 -22.78 5.09
C VAL A 554 -4.12 -22.32 5.95
N PHE A 555 -4.41 -21.45 6.92
CA PHE A 555 -3.45 -20.92 7.86
C PHE A 555 -3.59 -21.61 9.22
N ARG A 556 -2.45 -21.83 9.90
CA ARG A 556 -2.40 -22.44 11.24
C ARG A 556 -3.33 -21.79 12.23
N GLU A 557 -3.56 -20.48 12.17
CA GLU A 557 -4.39 -19.78 13.16
C GLU A 557 -5.90 -20.02 12.97
N GLY A 558 -6.29 -20.71 11.90
CA GLY A 558 -7.68 -20.94 11.51
C GLY A 558 -8.15 -20.20 10.25
N PRO A 559 -7.64 -19.01 9.85
CA PRO A 559 -8.06 -18.37 8.61
C PRO A 559 -7.92 -19.29 7.39
N VAL A 560 -8.82 -19.13 6.41
CA VAL A 560 -8.73 -19.78 5.11
C VAL A 560 -9.10 -18.82 3.98
N MET A 561 -8.51 -19.04 2.81
CA MET A 561 -8.83 -18.32 1.59
C MET A 561 -9.14 -19.31 0.48
N ILE A 562 -10.26 -19.10 -0.21
CA ILE A 562 -10.65 -19.91 -1.37
C ILE A 562 -10.83 -18.99 -2.57
N LYS A 563 -10.18 -19.31 -3.69
CA LYS A 563 -10.41 -18.66 -4.99
C LYS A 563 -11.16 -19.61 -5.93
N ALA A 564 -12.15 -19.07 -6.63
CA ALA A 564 -12.99 -19.81 -7.56
C ALA A 564 -13.41 -18.94 -8.77
N ARG A 565 -13.81 -19.60 -9.86
CA ARG A 565 -14.31 -18.96 -11.08
C ARG A 565 -15.77 -18.55 -10.96
N ASP A 566 -16.57 -19.40 -10.32
CA ASP A 566 -18.01 -19.22 -10.13
C ASP A 566 -18.45 -19.61 -8.69
N GLU A 567 -19.68 -19.26 -8.33
CA GLU A 567 -20.23 -19.50 -6.99
C GLU A 567 -20.40 -20.99 -6.67
N GLN A 568 -20.65 -21.81 -7.69
CA GLN A 568 -20.86 -23.25 -7.52
C GLN A 568 -19.54 -23.95 -7.17
N GLU A 569 -18.45 -23.61 -7.85
CA GLU A 569 -17.10 -24.05 -7.52
C GLU A 569 -16.70 -23.58 -6.12
N LEU A 570 -17.04 -22.34 -5.74
CA LEU A 570 -16.76 -21.80 -4.42
C LEU A 570 -17.44 -22.61 -3.32
N LYS A 571 -18.75 -22.89 -3.44
CA LYS A 571 -19.51 -23.70 -2.49
C LYS A 571 -18.96 -25.13 -2.39
N ARG A 572 -18.61 -25.76 -3.52
CA ARG A 572 -17.99 -27.11 -3.54
C ARG A 572 -16.65 -27.14 -2.82
N LYS A 573 -15.77 -26.16 -3.08
CA LYS A 573 -14.47 -26.05 -2.42
C LYS A 573 -14.61 -25.81 -0.92
N ALA A 574 -15.52 -24.92 -0.52
CA ALA A 574 -15.81 -24.62 0.87
C ALA A 574 -16.31 -25.85 1.65
N ALA A 575 -17.28 -26.59 1.09
CA ALA A 575 -17.82 -27.80 1.70
C ALA A 575 -16.74 -28.87 1.89
N ARG A 576 -15.94 -29.15 0.84
CA ARG A 576 -14.83 -30.12 0.91
C ARG A 576 -13.77 -29.71 1.92
N LEU A 577 -13.36 -28.43 1.92
CA LEU A 577 -12.40 -27.91 2.88
C LEU A 577 -12.89 -28.10 4.31
N ARG A 578 -14.13 -27.68 4.60
CA ARG A 578 -14.76 -27.82 5.90
C ARG A 578 -14.65 -29.28 6.36
N GLU A 579 -15.20 -30.18 5.57
CA GLU A 579 -15.20 -31.60 5.90
C GLU A 579 -13.79 -32.19 6.13
N VAL A 580 -12.80 -31.81 5.32
CA VAL A 580 -11.41 -32.27 5.49
C VAL A 580 -10.80 -31.77 6.80
N VAL A 581 -10.97 -30.48 7.12
CA VAL A 581 -10.38 -29.89 8.33
C VAL A 581 -11.06 -30.42 9.59
N PHE A 582 -12.39 -30.53 9.62
CA PHE A 582 -13.11 -31.14 10.73
C PHE A 582 -12.66 -32.59 10.96
N ARG A 583 -12.47 -33.38 9.88
CA ARG A 583 -11.93 -34.73 9.98
C ARG A 583 -10.49 -34.75 10.49
N ALA A 584 -9.67 -33.77 10.16
CA ALA A 584 -8.29 -33.69 10.63
C ALA A 584 -8.21 -33.40 12.13
N VAL A 585 -9.09 -32.53 12.62
CA VAL A 585 -9.07 -32.02 13.98
C VAL A 585 -9.83 -32.93 14.95
N ASP A 586 -11.05 -33.34 14.60
CA ASP A 586 -11.96 -34.06 15.49
C ASP A 586 -12.03 -35.57 15.14
N CYS A 587 -10.93 -36.15 14.65
CA CYS A 587 -10.89 -37.55 14.21
C CYS A 587 -11.17 -38.52 15.36
N ALA A 588 -12.31 -39.23 15.30
CA ALA A 588 -12.72 -40.25 16.28
C ALA A 588 -12.18 -41.67 15.98
N ALA A 589 -11.17 -41.81 15.10
CA ALA A 589 -10.54 -43.09 14.78
C ALA A 589 -11.47 -44.20 14.24
N CYS A 590 -12.67 -43.90 13.74
CA CYS A 590 -13.68 -44.91 13.40
C CYS A 590 -13.40 -45.79 12.15
N GLY A 591 -12.39 -45.47 11.34
CA GLY A 591 -12.00 -46.27 10.17
C GLY A 591 -12.91 -46.19 8.92
N ILE A 592 -14.09 -45.54 8.97
CA ILE A 592 -15.06 -45.49 7.84
C ILE A 592 -14.43 -44.96 6.53
N CYS A 593 -13.52 -43.99 6.63
CA CYS A 593 -12.86 -43.43 5.45
C CYS A 593 -11.84 -44.40 4.83
N VAL A 594 -11.20 -45.25 5.63
CA VAL A 594 -10.22 -46.26 5.18
C VAL A 594 -10.92 -47.30 4.32
N SER A 595 -12.08 -47.81 4.76
CA SER A 595 -12.84 -48.82 4.01
C SER A 595 -13.40 -48.33 2.68
N ARG A 596 -13.50 -47.01 2.49
CA ARG A 596 -13.93 -46.37 1.23
C ARG A 596 -12.78 -46.13 0.26
N CYS A 597 -11.55 -46.35 0.67
CA CYS A 597 -10.37 -46.03 -0.13
C CYS A 597 -9.97 -47.21 -1.02
N GLU A 598 -10.49 -47.24 -2.25
CA GLU A 598 -10.12 -48.27 -3.24
C GLU A 598 -8.62 -48.27 -3.58
N ALA A 599 -7.98 -47.09 -3.50
CA ALA A 599 -6.55 -46.93 -3.73
C ALA A 599 -5.67 -47.41 -2.55
N ASN A 600 -6.27 -47.86 -1.43
CA ASN A 600 -5.56 -48.24 -0.20
C ASN A 600 -4.55 -47.18 0.29
N ALA A 601 -4.90 -45.90 0.09
CA ALA A 601 -4.06 -44.76 0.42
C ALA A 601 -4.27 -44.24 1.86
N LEU A 602 -5.27 -44.76 2.58
CA LEU A 602 -5.62 -44.33 3.94
C LEU A 602 -5.26 -45.43 4.94
N SER A 603 -4.63 -45.06 6.05
CA SER A 603 -4.34 -45.95 7.17
C SER A 603 -4.87 -45.37 8.48
N LEU A 604 -5.04 -46.23 9.49
CA LEU A 604 -5.53 -45.87 10.82
C LEU A 604 -4.50 -46.28 11.88
N ASP A 605 -3.91 -45.29 12.54
CA ASP A 605 -3.02 -45.47 13.70
C ASP A 605 -3.35 -44.40 14.74
N GLY A 606 -4.33 -44.69 15.59
CA GLY A 606 -4.98 -43.73 16.50
C GLY A 606 -5.85 -42.69 15.79
N GLN A 607 -5.39 -42.10 14.70
CA GLN A 607 -6.15 -41.22 13.82
C GLN A 607 -5.85 -41.55 12.35
N VAL A 608 -6.72 -41.12 11.44
CA VAL A 608 -6.52 -41.39 10.00
C VAL A 608 -5.32 -40.62 9.44
N ARG A 609 -4.53 -41.27 8.57
CA ARG A 609 -3.42 -40.67 7.82
C ARG A 609 -3.45 -41.12 6.35
N ILE A 610 -3.01 -40.25 5.45
CA ILE A 610 -2.89 -40.49 4.01
C ILE A 610 -1.44 -40.79 3.63
N ASP A 611 -1.24 -41.90 2.93
CA ASP A 611 -0.06 -42.16 2.10
C ASP A 611 -0.20 -41.37 0.79
N VAL A 612 0.50 -40.24 0.72
CA VAL A 612 0.40 -39.28 -0.39
C VAL A 612 0.78 -39.92 -1.73
N SER A 613 1.68 -40.90 -1.71
CA SER A 613 2.14 -41.59 -2.94
C SER A 613 1.07 -42.44 -3.60
N LYS A 614 0.05 -42.86 -2.85
CA LYS A 614 -1.06 -43.71 -3.34
C LYS A 614 -2.36 -42.95 -3.55
N CYS A 615 -2.49 -41.74 -3.01
CA CYS A 615 -3.73 -40.98 -3.05
C CYS A 615 -4.04 -40.48 -4.46
N THR A 616 -5.21 -40.80 -5.00
CA THR A 616 -5.67 -40.33 -6.32
C THR A 616 -6.48 -39.02 -6.26
N HIS A 617 -6.62 -38.42 -5.07
CA HIS A 617 -7.40 -37.19 -4.84
C HIS A 617 -8.88 -37.28 -5.29
N CYS A 618 -9.46 -38.49 -5.33
CA CYS A 618 -10.81 -38.72 -5.85
C CYS A 618 -11.92 -38.18 -4.93
N GLY A 619 -11.64 -38.05 -3.63
CA GLY A 619 -12.62 -37.60 -2.63
C GLY A 619 -13.64 -38.65 -2.19
N ALA A 620 -13.53 -39.92 -2.62
CA ALA A 620 -14.49 -40.98 -2.28
C ALA A 620 -14.56 -41.30 -0.76
N CYS A 621 -13.50 -40.96 -0.02
CA CYS A 621 -13.44 -41.12 1.43
C CYS A 621 -14.19 -40.03 2.23
N LEU A 622 -14.73 -39.01 1.54
CA LEU A 622 -15.60 -37.97 2.10
C LEU A 622 -17.05 -38.48 2.32
N GLY A 623 -17.89 -37.72 3.01
CA GLY A 623 -19.28 -38.01 3.37
C GLY A 623 -19.48 -38.38 4.85
N ALA A 624 -19.85 -39.64 5.12
CA ALA A 624 -20.36 -40.10 6.43
C ALA A 624 -19.24 -40.17 7.50
N CYS A 625 -18.78 -39.02 7.98
CA CYS A 625 -17.85 -38.93 9.09
C CYS A 625 -18.61 -38.57 10.39
N PRO A 626 -18.47 -39.34 11.47
CA PRO A 626 -19.02 -38.99 12.78
C PRO A 626 -18.62 -37.59 13.25
N ALA A 627 -17.37 -37.20 13.00
CA ALA A 627 -16.83 -35.87 13.34
C ALA A 627 -17.56 -34.70 12.62
N ILE A 628 -18.36 -35.00 11.60
CA ILE A 628 -19.11 -34.03 10.80
C ILE A 628 -20.61 -34.15 11.11
N ARG A 629 -21.17 -35.37 11.09
CA ARG A 629 -22.61 -35.61 11.29
C ARG A 629 -23.12 -35.23 12.69
N PHE A 630 -22.31 -35.41 13.74
CA PHE A 630 -22.72 -35.02 15.09
C PHE A 630 -22.73 -33.49 15.31
N LYS A 631 -22.24 -32.70 14.35
CA LYS A 631 -22.30 -31.23 14.36
C LYS A 631 -23.39 -30.65 13.46
N GLU A 632 -24.11 -31.47 12.70
CA GLU A 632 -25.22 -31.03 11.83
C GLU A 632 -26.58 -30.98 12.57
N ASN A 633 -26.70 -31.63 13.74
CA ASN A 633 -27.97 -31.72 14.49
C ASN A 633 -28.28 -30.52 15.43
N ASP A 634 -27.47 -29.46 15.44
CA ASP A 634 -27.71 -28.26 16.27
C ASP A 634 -28.22 -27.03 15.49
N LEU A 635 -28.67 -27.19 14.23
CA LEU A 635 -29.08 -26.05 13.38
C LEU A 635 -30.37 -26.26 12.56
N ASP A 636 -31.29 -27.12 13.01
CA ASP A 636 -32.71 -27.06 12.59
C ASP A 636 -33.55 -26.40 13.69
N ILE A 637 -33.39 -25.08 13.87
CA ILE A 637 -34.43 -24.11 14.33
C ILE A 637 -34.17 -22.76 13.66
#